data_AF-A0A1Y1RD22-F1
#
_entry.id   AF-A0A1Y1RD22-F1
#
_cell.length_a   1.000
_cell.length_b   1.000
_cell.length_c   1.000
_cell.angle_alpha   90.00
_cell.angle_beta   90.00
_cell.angle_gamma   90.00
#
_symmetry.space_group_name_H-M   'P 1'
#
loop_
_entity.id
_entity.type
_entity.pdbx_description
1 polymer ?
#
loop_
_entity_poly.entity_id
_entity_poly.type
_entity_poly.pdbx_seq_one_letter_code
_entity_poly.pdbx_strand_id
1 'polypeptide(L)' 'MMEEIEDRVLLLGIFKKEADEKCIEVVHKLEATRLFSLKEGKKRLKNLRKLGFLEGEVLTLTGVEEAKKVEAEFRL' A
#
# COMPACT_ATOMS: atom_id res chain seq x y z
N MET A 1 -2.40 15.24 -0.57
CA MET A 1 -1.18 14.69 0.08
C MET A 1 -1.59 13.40 0.77
N MET A 2 -0.72 12.39 0.84
CA MET A 2 -1.05 11.15 1.57
C MET A 2 -0.83 11.41 3.07
N GLU A 3 -1.92 11.60 3.81
CA GLU A 3 -1.90 12.11 5.19
C GLU A 3 -1.75 10.99 6.23
N GLU A 4 -2.07 9.74 5.88
CA GLU A 4 -2.06 8.62 6.83
C GLU A 4 -0.85 7.71 6.63
N ILE A 5 -0.10 7.46 7.71
CA ILE A 5 1.07 6.55 7.74
C ILE A 5 0.67 5.15 7.26
N GLU A 6 -0.53 4.70 7.59
CA GLU A 6 -1.07 3.41 7.18
C GLU A 6 -1.20 3.26 5.66
N ASP A 7 -1.57 4.32 4.93
CA ASP A 7 -1.62 4.29 3.46
C ASP A 7 -0.21 4.15 2.88
N ARG A 8 0.77 4.81 3.48
CA ARG A 8 2.19 4.71 3.09
C ARG A 8 2.73 3.31 3.34
N VAL A 9 2.43 2.73 4.50
CA VAL A 9 2.83 1.36 4.85
C VAL A 9 2.12 0.34 3.95
N LEU A 10 0.84 0.55 3.64
CA LEU A 10 0.11 -0.29 2.69
C LEU A 10 0.72 -0.22 1.30
N LEU A 11 1.01 0.97 0.81
CA LEU A 11 1.67 1.17 -0.48
C LEU A 11 3.03 0.47 -0.53
N LEU A 12 3.84 0.61 0.53
CA LEU A 12 5.14 -0.05 0.64
C LEU A 12 5.01 -1.58 0.70
N GLY A 13 4.01 -2.09 1.43
CA GLY A 13 3.70 -3.51 1.50
C GLY A 13 3.33 -4.07 0.12
N ILE A 14 2.53 -3.33 -0.65
CA ILE A 14 2.15 -3.71 -2.02
C ILE A 14 3.37 -3.61 -2.94
N PHE A 15 4.27 -2.66 -2.71
CA PHE A 15 5.51 -2.54 -3.50
C PHE A 15 6.48 -3.68 -3.26
N LYS A 16 6.54 -4.20 -2.04
CA LYS A 16 7.36 -5.35 -1.66
C LYS A 16 6.67 -6.70 -1.83
N LYS A 17 5.41 -6.71 -2.28
CA LYS A 17 4.65 -7.94 -2.47
C LYS A 17 5.32 -8.81 -3.56
N GLU A 18 5.17 -10.11 -3.44
CA GLU A 18 5.64 -11.04 -4.46
C GLU A 18 4.77 -10.96 -5.74
N ALA A 19 5.30 -11.40 -6.88
CA ALA A 19 4.60 -11.27 -8.17
C ALA A 19 3.22 -11.95 -8.19
N ASP A 20 3.07 -13.07 -7.46
CA ASP A 20 1.82 -13.82 -7.32
C ASP A 20 0.94 -13.33 -6.16
N GLU A 21 1.49 -12.44 -5.32
CA GLU A 21 0.80 -11.95 -4.13
C GLU A 21 -0.28 -10.93 -4.50
N LYS A 22 -1.49 -11.16 -4.02
CA LYS A 22 -2.62 -10.24 -4.25
C LYS A 22 -2.56 -9.07 -3.28
N CYS A 23 -3.08 -7.92 -3.71
CA CYS A 23 -3.17 -6.73 -2.86
C CYS A 23 -3.94 -6.99 -1.55
N ILE A 24 -4.89 -7.93 -1.56
CA ILE A 24 -5.65 -8.31 -0.38
C ILE A 24 -4.80 -9.10 0.62
N GLU A 25 -3.87 -9.94 0.17
CA GLU A 25 -2.96 -10.69 1.04
C GLU A 25 -2.04 -9.73 1.81
N VAL A 26 -1.56 -8.69 1.14
CA VAL A 26 -0.80 -7.61 1.78
C VAL A 26 -1.65 -6.91 2.86
N VAL A 27 -2.93 -6.64 2.58
CA VAL A 27 -3.86 -6.09 3.58
C VAL A 27 -4.02 -7.02 4.77
N HIS A 28 -4.12 -8.33 4.55
CA HIS A 28 -4.20 -9.32 5.63
C HIS A 28 -2.90 -9.36 6.47
N LYS A 29 -1.73 -9.29 5.84
CA LYS A 29 -0.44 -9.23 6.54
C LYS A 29 -0.33 -7.99 7.44
N LEU A 30 -0.77 -6.83 6.94
CA LEU A 30 -0.76 -5.57 7.70
C LEU A 30 -1.87 -5.50 8.77
N GLU A 31 -2.99 -6.18 8.55
CA GLU A 31 -4.00 -6.37 9.58
C GLU A 31 -3.46 -7.23 10.74
N ALA A 32 -2.67 -8.26 10.43
CA ALA A 32 -2.02 -9.10 11.45
C ALA A 32 -1.05 -8.31 12.35
N THR A 33 -0.45 -7.24 11.84
CA THR A 33 0.38 -6.33 12.65
C THR A 33 -0.46 -5.31 13.44
N ARG A 34 -1.80 -5.42 13.41
CA ARG A 34 -2.77 -4.48 13.97
C ARG A 34 -2.57 -3.04 13.50
N LEU A 35 -2.04 -2.86 12.29
CA LEU A 35 -1.81 -1.53 11.71
C LEU A 35 -3.15 -0.85 11.36
N PHE A 36 -4.08 -1.65 10.84
CA PHE A 36 -5.45 -1.25 10.52
C PHE A 36 -6.38 -2.47 10.52
N SER A 37 -7.69 -2.23 10.56
CA SER A 37 -8.68 -3.30 10.36
C SER A 37 -8.86 -3.63 8.87
N LEU A 38 -9.30 -4.86 8.56
CA LEU A 38 -9.64 -5.29 7.19
C LEU A 38 -10.58 -4.34 6.44
N LYS A 39 -11.57 -3.77 7.15
CA LYS A 39 -12.47 -2.75 6.59
C LYS A 39 -11.72 -1.49 6.14
N GLU A 40 -10.77 -1.05 6.94
CA GLU A 40 -9.94 0.11 6.64
C GLU A 40 -8.95 -0.21 5.53
N GLY A 41 -8.24 -1.33 5.58
CA GLY A 41 -7.34 -1.76 4.50
C GLY A 41 -8.03 -1.80 3.13
N LYS A 42 -9.29 -2.27 3.06
CA LYS A 42 -10.09 -2.21 1.82
C LYS A 42 -10.43 -0.77 1.38
N LYS A 43 -10.71 0.12 2.33
CA LYS A 43 -10.96 1.54 2.05
C LYS A 43 -9.67 2.23 1.55
N ARG A 44 -8.53 1.93 2.17
CA ARG A 44 -7.19 2.39 1.80
C ARG A 44 -6.80 1.91 0.40
N LEU A 45 -7.00 0.63 0.08
CA LEU A 45 -6.79 0.11 -1.30
C LEU A 45 -7.61 0.87 -2.35
N LYS A 46 -8.88 1.18 -2.06
CA LYS A 46 -9.70 2.01 -2.96
C LYS A 46 -9.14 3.42 -3.09
N ASN A 47 -8.59 3.98 -2.01
CA ASN A 47 -7.96 5.29 -2.03
C ASN A 47 -6.70 5.30 -2.90
N LEU A 48 -5.81 4.31 -2.73
CA LEU A 48 -4.61 4.14 -3.57
C LEU A 48 -4.94 4.04 -5.07
N ARG A 49 -6.04 3.34 -5.41
CA ARG A 49 -6.54 3.29 -6.78
C ARG A 49 -7.05 4.64 -7.28
N LYS A 50 -7.81 5.37 -6.45
CA LYS A 50 -8.28 6.72 -6.77
C LYS A 50 -7.14 7.71 -6.99
N LEU A 51 -6.06 7.56 -6.23
CA LEU A 51 -4.85 8.38 -6.34
C LEU A 51 -3.99 8.00 -7.55
N GLY A 52 -4.34 6.94 -8.27
CA GLY A 52 -3.60 6.47 -9.45
C GLY A 52 -2.32 5.73 -9.10
N PHE A 53 -2.13 5.31 -7.84
CA PHE A 53 -0.96 4.52 -7.42
C PHE A 53 -1.12 3.03 -7.70
N LEU A 54 -2.36 2.57 -7.84
CA LEU A 54 -2.67 1.16 -8.00
C LEU A 54 -3.70 0.96 -9.11
N GLU A 55 -3.43 0.03 -10.01
CA GLU A 55 -4.35 -0.36 -11.08
C GLU A 55 -4.61 -1.87 -10.98
N GLY A 56 -5.85 -2.25 -10.67
CA GLY A 56 -6.18 -3.65 -10.41
C GLY A 56 -5.42 -4.23 -9.21
N GLU A 57 -4.44 -5.09 -9.47
CA GLU A 57 -3.59 -5.75 -8.46
C GLU A 57 -2.10 -5.37 -8.57
N VAL A 58 -1.77 -4.39 -9.41
CA VAL A 58 -0.40 -3.95 -9.68
C VAL A 58 -0.22 -2.47 -9.36
N LEU A 59 0.98 -2.10 -8.96
CA LEU A 59 1.35 -0.69 -8.82
C LEU A 59 1.57 -0.07 -10.18
N THR A 60 1.09 1.16 -10.33
CA THR A 60 1.41 2.00 -11.49
C THR A 60 2.82 2.58 -11.33
N LEU A 61 3.35 3.20 -12.39
CA LEU A 61 4.63 3.92 -12.34
C LEU A 61 4.66 4.93 -11.17
N THR A 62 3.60 5.72 -11.03
CA THR A 62 3.45 6.70 -9.94
C THR A 62 3.42 6.03 -8.57
N GLY A 63 2.74 4.88 -8.44
CA GLY A 63 2.70 4.12 -7.19
C GLY A 63 4.05 3.55 -6.78
N VAL A 64 4.84 3.09 -7.75
CA VAL A 64 6.23 2.64 -7.53
C VAL A 64 7.12 3.79 -7.08
N GLU A 65 7.03 4.95 -7.73
CA GLU A 65 7.80 6.13 -7.34
C GLU A 65 7.46 6.59 -5.93
N GLU A 66 6.18 6.63 -5.58
CA GLU A 66 5.73 7.02 -4.24
C GLU A 66 6.14 5.97 -3.19
N ALA A 67 6.05 4.68 -3.51
CA ALA A 67 6.50 3.62 -2.60
C ALA A 67 8.00 3.71 -2.31
N LYS A 68 8.82 4.05 -3.32
CA LYS A 68 10.26 4.27 -3.14
C LYS A 68 10.57 5.50 -2.29
N LYS A 69 9.81 6.58 -2.45
CA LYS A 69 9.93 7.77 -1.60
C LYS A 69 9.61 7.43 -0.15
N VAL A 70 8.48 6.76 0.08
CA VAL A 70 8.08 6.27 1.40
C VAL A 70 9.18 5.38 2.00
N GLU A 71 9.71 4.42 1.23
CA GLU A 71 10.81 3.55 1.70
C GLU A 71 12.04 4.35 2.14
N ALA A 72 12.42 5.39 1.38
CA ALA A 72 13.53 6.27 1.72
C ALA A 72 13.25 7.08 3.00
N GLU A 73 12.01 7.54 3.20
CA GLU A 73 11.60 8.25 4.42
C GLU A 73 11.67 7.35 5.66
N PHE A 74 11.29 6.08 5.56
CA PHE A 74 11.33 5.14 6.69
C PHE A 74 12.74 4.65 7.06
N ARG A 75 13.73 4.84 6.18
CA ARG A 75 15.11 4.38 6.39
C ARG A 75 16.00 5.41 7.09
N LEU A 76 15.48 6.62 7.30
CA LEU A 76 16.16 7.76 7.94
C LEU A 76 15.85 7.81 9.44
#